data_AF-A0A2V8L4H7-F1
#
_entry.id   AF-A0A2V8L4H7-F1
#
_cell.length_a   1.000
_cell.length_b   1.000
_cell.length_c   1.000
_cell.angle_alpha   90.00
_cell.angle_beta   90.00
_cell.angle_gamma   90.00
#
_symmetry.space_group_name_H-M   'P 1'
#
loop_
_entity.id
_entity.type
_entity.pdbx_description
1 polymer ?
#
loop_
_entity_poly.entity_id
_entity_poly.type
_entity_poly.pdbx_seq_one_letter_code
_entity_poly.pdbx_strand_id
1 'polypeptide(L)' 'DQGETPYAALARELDRSEGALKVAIHRLRKRYRDLFRQEIAETVADPAEVESELRFLAAALTRK' A
#
# COMPACT_ATOMS: atom_id res chain seq x y z
N ASP A 1 -7.15 9.16 -13.22
CA ASP A 1 -8.57 8.76 -13.28
C ASP A 1 -8.81 7.29 -13.58
N GLN A 2 -8.44 6.36 -12.69
CA GLN A 2 -8.82 4.93 -12.79
C GLN A 2 -9.64 4.46 -11.57
N GLY A 3 -10.21 5.37 -10.77
CA GLY A 3 -10.64 5.04 -9.40
C GLY A 3 -12.01 5.52 -8.95
N GLU A 4 -12.82 6.20 -9.78
CA GLU A 4 -14.11 6.72 -9.30
C GLU A 4 -15.22 5.65 -9.26
N THR A 5 -15.16 4.65 -10.14
CA THR A 5 -16.21 3.63 -10.26
C THR A 5 -16.08 2.40 -9.34
N PRO A 6 -14.88 1.96 -8.86
CA PRO A 6 -14.78 0.77 -7.99
C PRO A 6 -15.24 1.00 -6.55
N TYR A 7 -15.03 2.19 -5.97
CA TYR A 7 -15.21 2.38 -4.53
C TYR A 7 -16.68 2.47 -4.11
N ALA A 8 -17.54 3.08 -4.91
CA ALA A 8 -18.97 3.17 -4.59
C ALA A 8 -19.63 1.77 -4.60
N ALA A 9 -19.33 0.96 -5.62
CA ALA A 9 -19.83 -0.42 -5.72
C ALA A 9 -19.29 -1.30 -4.58
N LEU A 10 -17.99 -1.28 -4.33
CA LEU A 10 -17.35 -2.04 -3.26
C LEU A 10 -17.83 -1.61 -1.87
N ALA A 11 -18.09 -0.32 -1.66
CA ALA A 11 -18.64 0.17 -0.40
C ALA A 11 -20.04 -0.41 -0.13
N ARG A 12 -20.88 -0.52 -1.16
CA ARG A 12 -22.20 -1.17 -1.05
C ARG A 12 -22.08 -2.65 -0.73
N GLU A 13 -21.18 -3.37 -1.39
CA GLU A 13 -20.93 -4.80 -1.11
C GLU A 13 -20.47 -5.05 0.33
N LEU A 14 -19.72 -4.10 0.91
CA LEU A 14 -19.19 -4.18 2.27
C LEU A 14 -20.12 -3.55 3.33
N ASP A 15 -21.32 -3.11 2.95
CA ASP A 15 -22.27 -2.36 3.79
C ASP A 15 -21.63 -1.15 4.49
N ARG A 16 -20.89 -0.35 3.71
CA ARG A 16 -20.21 0.87 4.15
C ARG A 16 -20.56 2.05 3.24
N SER A 17 -20.39 3.26 3.76
CA SER A 17 -20.35 4.45 2.92
C SER A 17 -19.03 4.50 2.14
N GLU A 18 -19.06 5.09 0.95
CA GLU A 18 -17.86 5.27 0.13
C GLU A 18 -16.78 6.08 0.87
N GLY A 19 -17.18 7.11 1.63
CA GLY A 19 -16.28 7.88 2.48
C GLY A 19 -15.61 7.01 3.56
N ALA A 20 -16.37 6.16 4.23
CA ALA A 20 -15.82 5.24 5.23
C ALA A 20 -14.84 4.22 4.60
N LEU A 21 -15.15 3.72 3.41
CA LEU A 21 -14.26 2.81 2.67
C LEU A 21 -12.95 3.50 2.27
N LYS A 22 -13.01 4.73 1.74
CA LYS A 22 -11.81 5.52 1.39
C LYS A 22 -10.89 5.73 2.59
N VAL A 23 -11.44 6.06 3.75
CA VAL A 23 -10.65 6.21 4.99
C VAL A 23 -10.05 4.88 5.42
N ALA A 24 -10.82 3.78 5.35
CA ALA A 24 -10.31 2.44 5.69
C ALA A 24 -9.14 2.03 4.80
N ILE A 25 -9.25 2.24 3.48
CA ILE A 25 -8.18 1.99 2.51
C ILE A 25 -6.97 2.87 2.79
N HIS A 26 -7.16 4.15 3.08
CA HIS A 26 -6.06 5.05 3.42
C HIS A 26 -5.28 4.54 4.64
N ARG A 27 -5.98 4.14 5.72
CA ARG A 27 -5.36 3.55 6.91
C ARG A 27 -4.64 2.24 6.59
N LEU A 28 -5.25 1.37 5.79
CA LEU A 28 -4.66 0.09 5.37
C LEU A 28 -3.35 0.35 4.61
N ARG A 29 -3.36 1.24 3.63
CA ARG A 29 -2.16 1.59 2.83
C ARG A 29 -1.06 2.19 3.70
N LYS A 30 -1.41 3.01 4.69
CA LYS A 30 -0.43 3.56 5.64
C LYS A 30 0.22 2.44 6.45
N ARG A 31 -0.59 1.62 7.13
CA ARG A 31 -0.10 0.51 7.94
C ARG A 31 0.73 -0.49 7.12
N TYR A 32 0.28 -0.81 5.92
CA TYR A 32 1.02 -1.70 5.02
C TYR A 32 2.41 -1.14 4.68
N ARG A 33 2.51 0.16 4.35
CA ARG A 33 3.83 0.78 4.07
C ARG A 33 4.74 0.74 5.29
N ASP A 34 4.19 1.00 6.47
CA ASP A 34 4.97 1.00 7.71
C ASP A 34 5.53 -0.39 8.01
N LEU A 35 4.68 -1.43 7.94
CA LEU A 35 5.10 -2.82 8.13
C LEU A 35 6.09 -3.26 7.05
N PHE A 36 5.79 -2.97 5.78
CA PHE A 36 6.68 -3.36 4.69
C PHE A 36 8.07 -2.73 4.82
N ARG A 37 8.15 -1.48 5.26
CA ARG A 37 9.45 -0.84 5.54
C ARG A 37 10.19 -1.53 6.68
N GLN A 38 9.50 -1.95 7.74
CA GLN A 38 10.09 -2.66 8.87
C GLN A 38 10.69 -4.00 8.41
N GLU A 39 9.92 -4.80 7.68
CA GLU A 39 10.39 -6.09 7.14
C GLU A 39 11.64 -5.90 6.26
N ILE A 40 11.66 -4.89 5.38
CA ILE A 40 12.85 -4.60 4.57
C ILE A 40 14.04 -4.19 5.44
N ALA A 41 13.83 -3.38 6.48
CA ALA A 41 14.89 -2.97 7.41
C ALA A 41 15.54 -4.15 8.15
N GLU A 42 14.80 -5.26 8.36
CA GLU A 42 15.33 -6.48 8.96
C GLU A 42 16.14 -7.34 7.97
N THR A 43 16.04 -7.07 6.67
CA THR A 43 16.72 -7.86 5.61
C THR A 43 17.97 -7.21 5.04
N VAL A 44 18.08 -5.88 5.11
CA VAL A 44 19.23 -5.13 4.59
C VAL A 44 20.45 -5.25 5.51
N ALA A 45 21.64 -5.13 4.93
CA ALA A 45 22.89 -5.19 5.70
C ALA A 45 23.12 -3.90 6.50
N ASP A 46 22.68 -2.75 5.96
CA ASP A 46 22.70 -1.44 6.62
C ASP A 46 21.28 -0.81 6.61
N PRO A 47 20.74 -0.36 7.75
CA PRO A 47 19.47 0.36 7.82
C PRO A 47 19.34 1.57 6.87
N ALA A 48 20.44 2.18 6.44
CA ALA A 48 20.44 3.27 5.47
C ALA A 48 19.99 2.83 4.06
N GLU A 49 20.04 1.53 3.75
CA GLU A 49 19.73 0.97 2.44
C GLU A 49 18.23 0.74 2.19
N VAL A 50 17.38 0.91 3.21
CA VAL A 50 15.94 0.62 3.14
C VAL A 50 15.25 1.33 1.97
N GLU A 51 15.56 2.60 1.71
CA GLU A 51 14.94 3.35 0.61
C GLU A 51 15.42 2.91 -0.78
N SER A 52 16.69 2.50 -0.90
CA SER A 52 17.19 1.93 -2.16
C SER A 52 16.53 0.58 -2.41
N GLU A 53 16.42 -0.28 -1.40
CA GLU A 53 15.85 -1.61 -1.53
C GLU A 53 14.36 -1.56 -1.88
N LEU A 54 13.59 -0.67 -1.22
CA LEU A 54 12.18 -0.44 -1.57
C LEU A 54 11.99 -0.04 -3.04
N ARG A 55 12.85 0.84 -3.57
CA ARG A 55 12.81 1.26 -4.98
C ARG A 55 13.21 0.12 -5.92
N PHE A 56 14.26 -0.62 -5.57
CA PHE A 56 14.73 -1.77 -6.34
C PHE A 56 13.64 -2.84 -6.46
N LEU A 57 13.07 -3.26 -5.33
CA LEU A 57 12.01 -4.26 -5.27
C LEU A 57 10.75 -3.80 -6.03
N ALA A 58 10.34 -2.54 -5.87
CA ALA A 58 9.23 -1.99 -6.64
C ALA A 58 9.49 -2.05 -8.16
N ALA A 59 10.70 -1.70 -8.61
CA ALA A 59 11.08 -1.78 -10.01
C ALA A 59 11.12 -3.23 -10.53
N ALA A 60 11.60 -4.17 -9.71
CA ALA A 60 11.63 -5.59 -10.05
C ALA A 60 10.22 -6.19 -10.20
N LEU A 61 9.29 -5.82 -9.32
CA LEU A 61 7.91 -6.33 -9.33
C LEU A 61 7.00 -5.65 -10.37
N THR A 62 7.32 -4.43 -10.79
CA THR A 62 6.54 -3.70 -11.80
C THR A 62 6.93 -4.10 -13.22
N ARG A 63 8.10 -4.71 -13.40
CA ARG A 63 8.55 -5.20 -14.71
C ARG A 63 7.79 -6.49 -15.05
N LYS A 64 6.64 -6.31 -15.71
CA LYS A 64 5.82 -7.37 -16.32
C LYS A 64 5.98 -7.34 -17.83
#